data_AF-A0A162SDH3-F1
#
_entry.id   AF-A0A162SDH3-F1
#
_cell.length_a   1.000
_cell.length_b   1.000
_cell.length_c   1.000
_cell.angle_alpha   90.00
_cell.angle_beta   90.00
_cell.angle_gamma   90.00
#
_symmetry.space_group_name_H-M   'P 1'
#
loop_
_entity.id
_entity.type
_entity.pdbx_description
1 polymer ?
#
loop_
_entity_poly.entity_id
_entity_poly.type
_entity_poly.pdbx_seq_one_letter_code
_entity_poly.pdbx_strand_id
1 'polypeptide(L)'
;MSYDKLFFIFAALIAVSLVVCIIKKVTKAIIFTLVIIFIFSFVKAINLGQSPMDVFNSSKNDVTYTKEIYNYSQKIKKSVSNTIAAVENKSLPQIKEENKNLHNYLDKVSKLPHGVELNSFHDNYCSYLQNIVLTSDTLIKGADVSNGILKNTEQAKSNFQKYLDELLKIKAK
;
A
#
# COMPACT_ATOMS: atom_id res chain seq x y z
N MET A 1 -34.06 -5.02 1.74
CA MET A 1 -33.89 -4.07 0.61
C MET A 1 -35.28 -3.85 0.03
N SER A 2 -35.86 -2.64 0.08
CA SER A 2 -37.24 -2.42 -0.41
C SER A 2 -37.32 -2.68 -1.92
N TYR A 3 -38.40 -3.33 -2.36
CA TYR A 3 -38.71 -3.59 -3.77
C TYR A 3 -38.66 -2.33 -4.63
N ASP A 4 -38.96 -1.16 -4.06
CA ASP A 4 -38.92 0.14 -4.74
C ASP A 4 -37.51 0.52 -5.22
N LYS A 5 -36.48 0.20 -4.42
CA LYS A 5 -35.07 0.50 -4.78
C LYS A 5 -34.58 -0.41 -5.91
N LEU A 6 -34.99 -1.67 -5.90
CA LEU A 6 -34.69 -2.63 -6.98
C LEU A 6 -35.38 -2.21 -8.29
N PHE A 7 -36.63 -1.77 -8.21
CA PHE A 7 -37.39 -1.30 -9.37
C PHE A 7 -36.76 -0.06 -10.02
N PHE A 8 -36.31 0.90 -9.21
CA PHE A 8 -35.60 2.08 -9.71
C PHE A 8 -34.27 1.73 -10.43
N ILE A 9 -33.51 0.78 -9.89
CA ILE A 9 -32.25 0.32 -10.50
C ILE A 9 -32.54 -0.37 -11.84
N PHE A 10 -33.58 -1.20 -11.92
CA PHE A 10 -34.00 -1.84 -13.17
C PHE A 10 -34.51 -0.85 -14.21
N ALA A 11 -35.33 0.13 -13.80
CA ALA A 11 -35.84 1.17 -14.69
C ALA A 11 -34.71 2.03 -15.27
N ALA A 12 -33.71 2.39 -14.45
CA ALA A 12 -32.52 3.11 -14.90
C ALA A 12 -31.68 2.28 -15.90
N LEU A 13 -31.52 0.98 -15.66
CA LEU A 13 -30.82 0.07 -16.57
C LEU A 13 -31.49 -0.02 -17.95
N ILE A 14 -32.82 -0.10 -17.98
CA ILE A 14 -33.59 -0.17 -19.24
C ILE A 14 -33.48 1.15 -20.02
N ALA A 15 -33.60 2.30 -19.34
CA ALA A 15 -33.45 3.60 -19.96
C ALA A 15 -32.05 3.81 -20.59
N VAL A 16 -31.01 3.41 -19.87
CA VAL A 16 -29.62 3.47 -20.38
C VAL A 16 -29.42 2.52 -21.56
N SER A 17 -29.99 1.31 -21.51
CA SER A 17 -29.92 0.33 -22.61
C SER A 17 -30.54 0.88 -23.92
N LEU A 18 -31.68 1.56 -23.82
CA LEU A 18 -32.36 2.17 -24.97
C LEU A 18 -31.51 3.28 -25.63
N VAL A 19 -30.85 4.12 -24.82
CA VAL A 19 -29.96 5.18 -25.33
C VAL A 19 -28.71 4.59 -26.01
N VAL A 20 -28.13 3.54 -25.44
CA VAL A 20 -26.95 2.85 -26.01
C VAL A 20 -27.28 2.17 -27.35
N CYS A 21 -28.52 1.71 -27.56
CA CYS A 21 -28.93 1.06 -28.80
C CYS A 21 -28.87 1.96 -30.05
N ILE A 22 -28.89 3.30 -29.91
CA ILE A 22 -28.94 4.25 -31.03
C ILE A 22 -27.54 4.67 -31.53
N ILE A 23 -26.48 4.38 -30.76
CA ILE A 23 -25.13 4.94 -30.99
C ILE A 23 -24.27 3.99 -31.86
N LYS A 24 -23.31 4.49 -32.66
CA LYS A 24 -22.43 3.62 -33.51
C LYS A 24 -21.68 2.55 -32.69
N LYS A 25 -21.44 1.37 -33.30
CA LYS A 25 -20.94 0.13 -32.67
C LYS A 25 -19.76 0.29 -31.70
N VAL A 26 -18.79 1.15 -32.02
CA VAL A 26 -17.59 1.38 -31.19
C VAL A 26 -17.90 2.24 -29.96
N THR A 27 -18.72 3.28 -30.13
CA THR A 27 -19.13 4.17 -29.04
C THR A 27 -20.08 3.47 -28.06
N LYS A 28 -20.89 2.50 -28.52
CA LYS A 28 -21.70 1.65 -27.62
C LYS A 28 -20.84 0.93 -26.58
N ALA A 29 -19.71 0.37 -26.98
CA ALA A 29 -18.82 -0.37 -26.09
C ALA A 29 -18.16 0.53 -25.03
N ILE A 30 -17.78 1.75 -25.42
CA ILE A 30 -17.22 2.75 -24.51
C ILE A 30 -18.27 3.17 -23.47
N ILE A 31 -19.49 3.48 -23.91
CA ILE A 31 -20.58 3.89 -23.03
C ILE A 31 -20.98 2.73 -22.10
N PHE A 32 -21.07 1.50 -22.62
CA PHE A 32 -21.39 0.32 -21.82
C PHE A 32 -20.33 0.08 -20.74
N THR A 33 -19.05 0.22 -21.08
CA THR A 33 -17.95 0.13 -20.11
C THR A 33 -18.06 1.20 -19.02
N LEU A 34 -18.35 2.46 -19.40
CA LEU A 34 -18.53 3.55 -18.43
C LEU A 34 -19.74 3.32 -17.52
N VAL A 35 -20.85 2.79 -18.06
CA VAL A 35 -22.05 2.45 -17.29
C VAL A 35 -21.76 1.33 -16.29
N ILE A 36 -20.99 0.30 -16.66
CA ILE A 36 -20.58 -0.76 -15.74
C ILE A 36 -19.75 -0.19 -14.59
N ILE A 37 -18.76 0.65 -14.89
CA ILE A 37 -17.92 1.31 -13.88
C ILE A 37 -18.78 2.17 -12.95
N PHE A 38 -19.75 2.89 -13.51
CA PHE A 38 -20.66 3.74 -12.75
C PHE A 38 -21.56 2.91 -11.82
N ILE A 39 -22.18 1.84 -12.32
CA ILE A 39 -23.03 0.94 -11.52
C ILE A 39 -22.21 0.30 -10.39
N PHE A 40 -21.00 -0.18 -10.68
CA PHE A 40 -20.13 -0.77 -9.66
C PHE A 40 -19.79 0.23 -8.56
N SER A 41 -19.38 1.44 -8.95
CA SER A 41 -19.06 2.54 -8.02
C SER A 41 -20.29 2.96 -7.21
N PHE A 42 -21.47 3.00 -7.83
CA PHE A 42 -22.72 3.38 -7.21
C PHE A 42 -23.21 2.35 -6.18
N VAL A 43 -23.16 1.06 -6.52
CA VAL A 43 -23.52 -0.03 -5.58
C VAL A 43 -22.57 -0.05 -4.39
N LYS A 44 -21.26 0.08 -4.64
CA LYS A 44 -20.24 0.12 -3.57
C LYS A 44 -20.40 1.36 -2.68
N ALA A 45 -20.71 2.52 -3.28
CA ALA A 45 -21.01 3.77 -2.57
C ALA A 45 -22.22 3.65 -1.64
N ILE A 46 -23.31 3.01 -2.09
CA ILE A 46 -24.47 2.73 -1.24
C ILE A 46 -24.11 1.85 -0.05
N ASN A 47 -23.31 0.80 -0.25
CA ASN A 47 -22.90 -0.10 0.83
C ASN A 47 -21.97 0.57 1.84
N LEU A 48 -21.16 1.54 1.40
CA LEU A 48 -20.20 2.27 2.24
C LEU A 48 -20.77 3.58 2.81
N GLY A 49 -21.99 3.99 2.43
CA GLY A 49 -22.58 5.28 2.81
C GLY A 49 -21.84 6.49 2.23
N GLN A 50 -21.09 6.31 1.14
CA GLN A 50 -20.27 7.35 0.49
C GLN A 50 -20.91 7.77 -0.84
N SER A 51 -20.42 8.85 -1.46
CA SER A 51 -20.85 9.18 -2.82
C SER A 51 -20.12 8.29 -3.85
N PRO A 52 -20.74 8.00 -5.02
CA PRO A 52 -20.08 7.25 -6.10
C PRO A 52 -18.78 7.89 -6.58
N MET A 53 -18.69 9.22 -6.49
CA MET A 53 -17.48 9.98 -6.86
C MET A 53 -16.36 9.74 -5.86
N ASP A 54 -16.67 9.63 -4.57
CA ASP A 54 -15.69 9.33 -3.51
C ASP A 54 -15.16 7.91 -3.65
N VAL A 55 -16.01 6.95 -3.99
CA VAL A 55 -15.59 5.56 -4.25
C VAL A 55 -14.68 5.46 -5.47
N PHE A 56 -14.97 6.21 -6.54
CA PHE A 56 -14.11 6.25 -7.72
C PHE A 56 -12.74 6.89 -7.39
N ASN A 57 -12.73 7.99 -6.65
CA ASN A 57 -11.49 8.64 -6.22
C ASN A 57 -10.68 7.76 -5.26
N SER A 58 -11.34 7.06 -4.33
CA SER A 58 -10.71 6.07 -3.46
C SER A 58 -10.06 4.97 -4.29
N SER A 59 -10.78 4.40 -5.26
CA SER A 59 -10.26 3.32 -6.12
C SER A 59 -9.01 3.77 -6.90
N LYS A 60 -8.99 5.02 -7.39
CA LYS A 60 -7.81 5.60 -8.03
C LYS A 60 -6.64 5.73 -7.05
N ASN A 61 -6.90 6.24 -5.85
CA ASN A 61 -5.89 6.36 -4.81
C ASN A 61 -5.35 5.00 -4.38
N ASP A 62 -6.19 3.97 -4.28
CA ASP A 62 -5.81 2.60 -3.90
C ASP A 62 -4.86 1.95 -4.92
N VAL A 63 -5.09 2.22 -6.21
CA VAL A 63 -4.17 1.77 -7.29
C VAL A 63 -2.82 2.46 -7.18
N THR A 64 -2.81 3.78 -7.00
CA THR A 64 -1.56 4.55 -6.80
C THR A 64 -0.83 4.09 -5.54
N TYR A 65 -1.57 3.93 -4.44
CA TYR A 65 -1.07 3.44 -3.16
C TYR A 65 -0.38 2.08 -3.30
N THR A 66 -1.04 1.11 -3.94
CA THR A 66 -0.49 -0.24 -4.10
C THR A 66 0.81 -0.22 -4.91
N LYS A 67 0.88 0.62 -5.95
CA LYS A 67 2.10 0.80 -6.75
C LYS A 67 3.23 1.43 -5.94
N GLU A 68 2.93 2.47 -5.16
CA GLU A 68 3.92 3.11 -4.28
C GLU A 68 4.41 2.16 -3.19
N ILE A 69 3.52 1.40 -2.54
CA ILE A 69 3.88 0.38 -1.56
C ILE A 69 4.81 -0.66 -2.16
N TYR A 70 4.55 -1.14 -3.38
CA TYR A 70 5.45 -2.07 -4.06
C TYR A 70 6.83 -1.44 -4.28
N ASN A 71 6.87 -0.19 -4.75
CA ASN A 71 8.12 0.56 -4.99
C ASN A 71 8.93 0.75 -3.71
N TYR A 72 8.29 1.17 -2.61
CA TYR A 72 8.96 1.31 -1.32
C TYR A 72 9.40 -0.04 -0.76
N SER A 73 8.62 -1.11 -0.93
CA SER A 73 9.01 -2.45 -0.51
C SER A 73 10.33 -2.90 -1.15
N GLN A 74 10.54 -2.60 -2.43
CA GLN A 74 11.82 -2.88 -3.10
C GLN A 74 12.98 -2.04 -2.54
N LYS A 75 12.73 -0.75 -2.27
CA LYS A 75 13.74 0.16 -1.68
C LYS A 75 14.12 -0.26 -0.26
N ILE A 76 13.13 -0.64 0.56
CA ILE A 76 13.31 -1.13 1.93
C ILE A 76 14.10 -2.44 1.90
N LYS A 77 13.72 -3.41 1.05
CA LYS A 77 14.47 -4.66 0.85
C LYS A 77 15.94 -4.39 0.50
N LYS A 78 16.19 -3.48 -0.44
CA LYS A 78 17.55 -3.10 -0.83
C LYS A 78 18.31 -2.46 0.33
N SER A 79 17.70 -1.54 1.06
CA SER A 79 18.32 -0.85 2.19
C SER A 79 18.65 -1.80 3.35
N VAL A 80 17.75 -2.75 3.66
CA VAL A 80 18.01 -3.84 4.62
C VAL A 80 19.17 -4.72 4.16
N SER A 81 19.19 -5.13 2.88
CA SER A 81 20.30 -5.92 2.33
C SER A 81 21.64 -5.18 2.41
N ASN A 82 21.64 -3.88 2.09
CA ASN A 82 22.82 -3.02 2.19
C ASN A 82 23.26 -2.85 3.65
N THR A 83 22.32 -2.74 4.59
CA THR A 83 22.62 -2.67 6.02
C THR A 83 23.30 -3.95 6.49
N ILE A 84 22.77 -5.13 6.13
CA ILE A 84 23.37 -6.42 6.49
C ILE A 84 24.80 -6.53 5.92
N ALA A 85 25.00 -6.20 4.65
CA ALA A 85 26.32 -6.19 4.03
C ALA A 85 27.28 -5.19 4.70
N ALA A 86 26.80 -4.00 5.07
CA ALA A 86 27.58 -3.00 5.77
C ALA A 86 28.00 -3.49 7.16
N VAL A 87 27.16 -4.25 7.86
CA VAL A 87 27.51 -4.87 9.14
C VAL A 87 28.59 -5.92 8.97
N GLU A 88 28.48 -6.79 7.97
CA GLU A 88 29.50 -7.81 7.65
C GLU A 88 30.84 -7.15 7.31
N ASN A 89 30.81 -6.04 6.57
CA ASN A 89 31.97 -5.22 6.21
C ASN A 89 32.43 -4.24 7.32
N LYS A 90 31.77 -4.23 8.49
CA LYS A 90 32.05 -3.31 9.61
C LYS A 90 32.04 -1.82 9.20
N SER A 91 31.21 -1.45 8.22
CA SER A 91 31.08 -0.10 7.69
C SER A 91 30.00 0.69 8.43
N LEU A 92 30.38 1.33 9.54
CA LEU A 92 29.48 2.21 10.29
C LEU A 92 28.88 3.36 9.47
N PRO A 93 29.64 4.05 8.57
CA PRO A 93 29.07 5.12 7.74
C PRO A 93 27.90 4.63 6.87
N GLN A 94 28.03 3.45 6.26
CA GLN A 94 26.99 2.88 5.41
C GLN A 94 25.78 2.42 6.23
N ILE A 95 25.98 1.90 7.45
CA ILE A 95 24.88 1.59 8.37
C ILE A 95 24.09 2.87 8.72
N LYS A 96 24.78 3.98 9.01
CA LYS A 96 24.16 5.28 9.31
C LYS A 96 23.39 5.85 8.10
N GLU A 97 23.95 5.70 6.90
CA GLU A 97 23.29 6.11 5.65
C GLU A 97 21.99 5.32 5.40
N GLU A 98 22.06 3.98 5.49
CA GLU A 98 20.88 3.15 5.25
C GLU A 98 19.81 3.30 6.34
N ASN A 99 20.20 3.53 7.59
CA ASN A 99 19.26 3.91 8.65
C ASN A 99 18.49 5.19 8.30
N LYS A 100 19.18 6.23 7.82
CA LYS A 100 18.54 7.47 7.37
C LYS A 100 17.58 7.22 6.20
N ASN A 101 17.94 6.34 5.27
CA ASN A 101 17.06 5.93 4.17
C ASN A 101 15.79 5.24 4.70
N LEU A 102 15.92 4.31 5.64
CA LEU A 102 14.79 3.60 6.26
C LEU A 102 13.83 4.55 6.98
N HIS A 103 14.35 5.52 7.75
CA HIS A 103 13.53 6.57 8.37
C HIS A 103 12.77 7.41 7.33
N ASN A 104 13.44 7.80 6.25
CA ASN A 104 12.81 8.55 5.15
C ASN A 104 11.72 7.72 4.46
N TYR A 105 11.93 6.41 4.27
CA TYR A 105 10.90 5.54 3.71
C TYR A 105 9.71 5.40 4.64
N LEU A 106 9.92 5.26 5.96
CA LEU A 106 8.83 5.24 6.94
C LEU A 106 8.01 6.54 6.91
N ASP A 107 8.67 7.70 6.88
CA ASP A 107 8.00 9.00 6.81
C ASP A 107 7.16 9.15 5.54
N LYS A 108 7.69 8.72 4.39
CA LYS A 108 6.97 8.78 3.12
C LYS A 108 5.82 7.78 3.04
N VAL A 109 6.04 6.55 3.49
CA VAL A 109 5.02 5.50 3.46
C VAL A 109 3.87 5.87 4.37
N SER A 110 4.12 6.28 5.62
CA SER A 110 3.07 6.62 6.61
C SER A 110 2.14 7.77 6.19
N LYS A 111 2.53 8.54 5.16
CA LYS A 111 1.75 9.65 4.59
C LYS A 111 1.10 9.31 3.25
N LEU A 112 1.22 8.07 2.76
CA LEU A 112 0.63 7.69 1.48
C LEU A 112 -0.91 7.72 1.58
N PRO A 113 -1.61 8.44 0.67
CA PRO A 113 -3.06 8.45 0.65
C PRO A 113 -3.59 7.08 0.24
N HIS A 114 -4.56 6.57 0.99
CA HIS A 114 -5.23 5.30 0.74
C HIS A 114 -6.69 5.36 1.19
N GLY A 115 -7.52 4.50 0.62
CA GLY A 115 -8.90 4.31 1.03
C GLY A 115 -9.00 3.61 2.38
N VAL A 116 -10.12 3.81 3.07
CA VAL A 116 -10.40 3.23 4.40
C VAL A 116 -10.30 1.71 4.41
N GLU A 117 -10.63 1.05 3.29
CA GLU A 117 -10.52 -0.40 3.12
C GLU A 117 -9.07 -0.91 3.27
N LEU A 118 -8.07 -0.04 3.06
CA LEU A 118 -6.65 -0.36 3.15
C LEU A 118 -6.01 0.04 4.48
N ASN A 119 -6.72 0.68 5.42
CA ASN A 119 -6.15 1.14 6.69
C ASN A 119 -5.45 0.00 7.45
N SER A 120 -6.11 -1.16 7.59
CA SER A 120 -5.51 -2.29 8.30
C SER A 120 -4.27 -2.83 7.60
N PHE A 121 -4.26 -2.86 6.27
CA PHE A 121 -3.08 -3.21 5.50
C PHE A 121 -1.94 -2.20 5.74
N HIS A 122 -2.29 -0.91 5.70
CA HIS A 122 -1.36 0.20 5.86
C HIS A 122 -0.71 0.22 7.24
N ASP A 123 -1.52 0.13 8.30
CA ASP A 123 -1.05 0.16 9.69
C ASP A 123 -0.10 -1.01 9.98
N ASN A 124 -0.43 -2.21 9.49
CA ASN A 124 0.44 -3.37 9.61
C ASN A 124 1.76 -3.18 8.86
N TYR A 125 1.70 -2.65 7.63
CA TYR A 125 2.89 -2.36 6.84
C TYR A 125 3.82 -1.36 7.53
N CYS A 126 3.24 -0.26 8.02
CA CYS A 126 3.96 0.78 8.77
C CYS A 126 4.56 0.24 10.07
N SER A 127 3.84 -0.64 10.79
CA SER A 127 4.33 -1.28 12.02
C SER A 127 5.57 -2.15 11.76
N TYR A 128 5.56 -3.00 10.73
CA TYR A 128 6.74 -3.79 10.38
C TYR A 128 7.91 -2.93 9.91
N LEU A 129 7.64 -1.88 9.13
CA LEU A 129 8.68 -0.93 8.71
C LEU A 129 9.27 -0.18 9.91
N GLN A 130 8.45 0.19 10.88
CA GLN A 130 8.90 0.80 12.13
C GLN A 130 9.80 -0.15 12.92
N ASN A 131 9.48 -1.44 12.99
CA ASN A 131 10.33 -2.44 13.63
C ASN A 131 11.68 -2.63 12.91
N ILE A 132 11.70 -2.55 11.57
CA ILE A 132 12.94 -2.51 10.78
C ILE A 132 13.78 -1.28 11.16
N VAL A 133 13.16 -0.09 11.21
CA VAL A 133 13.83 1.16 11.61
C VAL A 133 14.40 1.05 13.03
N LEU A 134 13.62 0.57 14.00
CA LEU A 134 14.07 0.38 15.38
C LEU A 134 15.23 -0.62 15.51
N THR A 135 15.22 -1.67 14.69
CA THR A 135 16.33 -2.63 14.62
C THR A 135 17.61 -1.93 14.13
N SER A 136 17.48 -1.08 13.11
CA SER A 136 18.58 -0.29 12.57
C SER A 136 19.09 0.76 13.57
N ASP A 137 18.21 1.44 14.31
CA ASP A 137 18.59 2.39 15.36
C ASP A 137 19.37 1.72 16.49
N THR A 138 18.92 0.53 16.90
CA THR A 138 19.58 -0.28 17.93
C THR A 138 20.98 -0.70 17.50
N LEU A 139 21.14 -1.05 16.22
CA LEU A 139 22.44 -1.40 15.64
C LEU A 139 23.41 -0.22 15.68
N ILE A 140 22.96 0.99 15.32
CA ILE A 140 23.80 2.22 15.38
C ILE A 140 24.20 2.52 16.82
N LYS A 141 23.24 2.51 17.76
CA LYS A 141 23.52 2.77 19.18
C LYS A 141 24.51 1.76 19.75
N GLY A 142 24.37 0.47 19.41
CA GLY A 142 25.30 -0.58 19.83
C GLY A 142 26.71 -0.39 19.27
N ALA A 143 26.83 0.04 18.02
CA ALA A 143 28.11 0.32 17.37
C ALA A 143 28.82 1.56 17.95
N ASP A 144 28.06 2.59 18.37
CA ASP A 144 28.62 3.79 18.99
C ASP A 144 29.04 3.56 20.47
N VAL A 145 28.38 2.65 21.21
CA VAL A 145 28.66 2.36 22.64
C VAL A 145 29.77 1.33 22.84
N SER A 146 29.89 0.37 21.92
CA SER A 146 30.87 -0.71 22.01
C SER A 146 31.62 -0.80 20.70
N ASN A 147 32.95 -0.59 20.72
CA ASN A 147 33.88 -0.75 19.59
C ASN A 147 33.87 -2.17 18.95
N GLY A 148 32.86 -3.00 19.20
CA GLY A 148 32.64 -4.31 18.59
C GLY A 148 31.20 -4.45 18.11
N ILE A 149 30.99 -4.18 16.83
CA ILE A 149 29.76 -4.45 16.06
C ILE A 149 29.26 -5.91 16.23
N LEU A 150 30.13 -6.83 16.65
CA LEU A 150 29.99 -8.28 16.48
C LEU A 150 28.91 -9.00 17.29
N LYS A 151 28.48 -8.51 18.48
CA LYS A 151 27.49 -9.25 19.29
C LYS A 151 26.03 -8.99 18.89
N ASN A 152 25.72 -7.81 18.37
CA ASN A 152 24.35 -7.44 17.98
C ASN A 152 24.03 -7.74 16.51
N THR A 153 25.03 -8.12 15.71
CA THR A 153 24.91 -8.38 14.26
C THR A 153 23.93 -9.50 13.91
N GLU A 154 24.10 -10.68 14.49
CA GLU A 154 23.30 -11.86 14.12
C GLU A 154 21.83 -11.70 14.53
N GLN A 155 21.60 -11.11 15.71
CA GLN A 155 20.26 -10.78 16.18
C GLN A 155 19.61 -9.70 15.29
N ALA A 156 20.36 -8.66 14.90
CA ALA A 156 19.87 -7.65 13.99
C ALA A 156 19.54 -8.23 12.61
N LYS A 157 20.40 -9.10 12.06
CA LYS A 157 20.17 -9.80 10.79
C LYS A 157 18.91 -10.65 10.83
N SER A 158 18.72 -11.43 11.90
CA SER A 158 17.51 -12.23 12.10
C SER A 158 16.26 -11.36 12.20
N ASN A 159 16.29 -10.29 12.99
CA ASN A 159 15.17 -9.36 13.12
C ASN A 159 14.84 -8.66 11.80
N PHE A 160 15.85 -8.18 11.06
CA PHE A 160 15.66 -7.60 9.75
C PHE A 160 15.00 -8.56 8.78
N GLN A 161 15.48 -9.81 8.70
CA GLN A 161 14.89 -10.82 7.83
C GLN A 161 13.45 -11.13 8.24
N LYS A 162 13.18 -11.30 9.54
CA LYS A 162 11.84 -11.56 10.06
C LYS A 162 10.85 -10.46 9.67
N TYR A 163 11.16 -9.21 10.02
CA TYR A 163 10.24 -8.10 9.77
C TYR A 163 10.14 -7.75 8.28
N LEU A 164 11.19 -7.95 7.49
CA LEU A 164 11.12 -7.82 6.04
C LEU A 164 10.23 -8.88 5.42
N ASP A 165 10.34 -10.14 5.86
CA ASP A 165 9.47 -11.22 5.42
C ASP A 165 8.01 -10.96 5.77
N GLU A 166 7.74 -10.51 7.00
CA GLU A 166 6.40 -10.15 7.46
C GLU A 166 5.82 -8.99 6.63
N LEU A 167 6.61 -7.94 6.38
CA LEU A 167 6.23 -6.80 5.54
C LEU A 167 5.92 -7.20 4.09
N LEU A 168 6.72 -8.09 3.50
CA LEU A 168 6.53 -8.55 2.12
C LEU A 168 5.40 -9.59 1.96
N LYS A 169 5.01 -10.28 3.04
CA LYS A 169 3.94 -11.27 3.04
C LYS A 169 2.56 -10.65 3.28
N ILE A 170 2.46 -9.36 3.63
CA ILE A 170 1.16 -8.71 3.79
C ILE A 170 0.44 -8.74 2.44
N LYS A 171 -0.73 -9.39 2.43
CA LYS A 171 -1.66 -9.37 1.30
C LYS A 171 -2.80 -8.43 1.65
N ALA A 172 -3.17 -7.56 0.72
CA ALA A 172 -4.47 -6.90 0.76
C ALA A 172 -5.53 -8.01 0.70
N LYS A 173 -6.43 -8.03 1.68
CA LYS A 173 -7.45 -9.08 1.84
C LYS A 173 -8.70 -8.72 1.05
#